data_AF-A0AAW5SYD7-F1
#
_entry.id   AF-A0AAW5SYD7-F1
#
_cell.length_a   1.000
_cell.length_b   1.000
_cell.length_c   1.000
_cell.angle_alpha   90.00
_cell.angle_beta   90.00
_cell.angle_gamma   90.00
#
_symmetry.space_group_name_H-M   'P 1'
#
loop_
_entity.id
_entity.type
_entity.pdbx_description
1 polymer ?
#
loop_
_entity_poly.entity_id
_entity_poly.type
_entity_poly.pdbx_seq_one_letter_code
_entity_poly.pdbx_strand_id
1 'polypeptide(L)'
;MRVLMRGALVGEYRAEEHLGETCKRTYPTEYVQFVYETGSFQPALRASFRLQKWSEMTESTFHHVGVLVPDMAKAIQWFNDVLGLDFGEPQVMTTQGRIDPGEYGDNEQHQGSSCLAWSRQGPPWIELAEAKGTGLHSLERHGAGLHHIGVFVDSVDEVLRRVEPLGMQIEGMVAAPDGTTMVCWMQPAQESGVLVEYIDERLRGGMQRWIDTGEPPAVPGAVAAS
;
A
#
# COMPACT_ATOMS: atom_id res chain seq x y z
N MET A 1 28.76 3.64 -51.76
CA MET A 1 27.62 3.23 -50.93
C MET A 1 27.97 3.48 -49.47
N ARG A 2 27.55 4.65 -48.96
CA ARG A 2 27.59 5.09 -47.57
C ARG A 2 26.38 6.02 -47.44
N VAL A 3 25.44 5.68 -46.57
CA VAL A 3 24.31 6.55 -46.23
C VAL A 3 24.70 7.28 -44.95
N LEU A 4 24.92 8.59 -45.08
CA LEU A 4 25.06 9.55 -43.98
C LEU A 4 23.71 10.24 -43.82
N MET A 5 23.04 10.03 -42.69
CA MET A 5 21.85 10.77 -42.27
C MET A 5 22.24 12.19 -41.82
N ARG A 6 21.52 13.19 -42.32
CA ARG A 6 21.59 14.62 -41.93
C ARG A 6 20.34 15.00 -41.11
N GLY A 7 20.52 15.97 -40.22
CA GLY A 7 19.49 16.86 -39.66
C GLY A 7 19.05 16.48 -38.24
N ALA A 8 19.18 17.24 -37.15
CA ALA A 8 19.24 18.67 -36.79
C ALA A 8 17.99 19.12 -36.01
N LEU A 9 18.27 19.91 -34.97
CA LEU A 9 17.44 20.87 -34.23
C LEU A 9 16.65 20.39 -32.99
N VAL A 10 17.13 20.95 -31.87
CA VAL A 10 16.51 21.14 -30.57
C VAL A 10 15.24 21.98 -30.74
N GLY A 11 14.12 21.51 -30.21
CA GLY A 11 12.88 22.27 -30.08
C GLY A 11 12.44 22.28 -28.62
N GLU A 12 12.39 23.47 -28.03
CA GLU A 12 11.76 23.73 -26.73
C GLU A 12 10.26 23.44 -26.81
N TYR A 13 9.74 22.61 -25.91
CA TYR A 13 8.31 22.36 -25.79
C TYR A 13 7.70 23.43 -24.86
N ARG A 14 7.03 24.43 -25.44
CA ARG A 14 6.16 25.36 -24.69
C ARG A 14 4.80 24.70 -24.50
N ALA A 15 4.45 24.41 -23.26
CA ALA A 15 3.10 23.99 -22.87
C ALA A 15 2.38 25.15 -22.17
N GLU A 16 1.90 26.12 -22.95
CA GLU A 16 0.88 27.06 -22.49
C GLU A 16 -0.19 27.14 -23.59
N GLU A 17 -1.32 26.49 -23.34
CA GLU A 17 -2.69 27.00 -23.57
C GLU A 17 -3.70 25.83 -23.51
N HIS A 18 -4.80 26.07 -22.80
CA HIS A 18 -5.98 25.22 -22.64
C HIS A 18 -5.88 24.01 -21.68
N LEU A 19 -5.91 24.31 -20.37
CA LEU A 19 -6.58 23.45 -19.41
C LEU A 19 -7.63 24.28 -18.68
N GLY A 20 -8.90 23.91 -18.91
CA GLY A 20 -10.05 24.42 -18.18
C GLY A 20 -9.89 24.18 -16.67
N GLU A 21 -10.53 25.04 -15.90
CA GLU A 21 -10.50 25.06 -14.45
C GLU A 21 -10.95 23.72 -13.86
N THR A 22 -10.03 22.88 -13.39
CA THR A 22 -10.21 21.96 -12.26
C THR A 22 -8.90 21.25 -11.90
N CYS A 23 -8.62 21.18 -10.61
CA CYS A 23 -7.47 20.53 -9.95
C CYS A 23 -6.11 21.25 -10.04
N LYS A 24 -5.97 22.34 -9.28
CA LYS A 24 -4.65 22.83 -8.83
C LYS A 24 -4.29 22.14 -7.51
N ARG A 25 -3.57 21.01 -7.58
CA ARG A 25 -2.76 20.53 -6.44
C ARG A 25 -1.40 21.22 -6.56
N THR A 26 -1.23 22.35 -5.89
CA THR A 26 0.05 23.05 -5.82
C THR A 26 0.94 22.35 -4.79
N TYR A 27 1.97 21.67 -5.27
CA TYR A 27 3.11 21.27 -4.44
C TYR A 27 4.02 22.48 -4.25
N PRO A 28 4.52 22.78 -3.04
CA PRO A 28 5.46 23.88 -2.83
C PRO A 28 6.73 23.67 -3.67
N THR A 29 7.06 24.69 -4.46
CA THR A 29 8.10 24.70 -5.52
C THR A 29 9.53 24.74 -4.99
N GLU A 30 9.80 24.24 -3.78
CA GLU A 30 11.08 24.44 -3.08
C GLU A 30 11.94 23.17 -3.00
N TYR A 31 11.53 22.10 -3.68
CA TYR A 31 12.21 20.79 -3.65
C TYR A 31 12.69 20.33 -5.03
N VAL A 32 13.31 21.20 -5.82
CA VAL A 32 14.12 20.76 -6.98
C VAL A 32 15.35 21.64 -7.14
N GLN A 33 16.24 21.64 -6.13
CA GLN A 33 17.62 22.08 -6.35
C GLN A 33 18.50 21.69 -5.16
N PHE A 34 19.00 20.47 -5.14
CA PHE A 34 20.30 20.13 -4.56
C PHE A 34 20.56 18.67 -4.92
N VAL A 35 21.46 18.43 -5.87
CA VAL A 35 22.58 17.45 -5.85
C VAL A 35 23.15 17.45 -7.27
N TYR A 36 23.97 18.43 -7.58
CA TYR A 36 25.16 18.23 -8.39
C TYR A 36 26.25 19.08 -7.74
N GLU A 37 27.44 18.50 -7.57
CA GLU A 37 28.61 19.07 -6.89
C GLU A 37 28.53 18.92 -5.36
N THR A 38 29.02 17.82 -4.80
CA THR A 38 30.46 17.63 -4.57
C THR A 38 30.79 16.14 -4.47
N GLY A 39 31.92 15.77 -5.08
CA GLY A 39 32.42 14.39 -5.07
C GLY A 39 32.84 13.93 -3.68
N SER A 40 32.22 12.83 -3.23
CA SER A 40 32.87 11.76 -2.46
C SER A 40 31.85 10.64 -2.24
N PHE A 41 31.53 9.92 -3.32
CA PHE A 41 30.77 8.68 -3.22
C PHE A 41 31.65 7.65 -2.50
N GLN A 42 31.45 7.44 -1.20
CA GLN A 42 32.13 6.38 -0.46
C GLN A 42 31.64 5.02 -0.95
N PRO A 43 32.48 4.18 -1.57
CA PRO A 43 32.06 2.88 -2.08
C PRO A 43 32.18 1.86 -0.95
N ALA A 44 31.28 1.93 0.04
CA ALA A 44 31.25 0.96 1.13
C ALA A 44 29.85 0.77 1.70
N LEU A 45 28.92 0.27 0.87
CA LEU A 45 27.89 -0.67 1.31
C LEU A 45 27.26 -1.37 0.10
N ARG A 46 28.09 -1.97 -0.77
CA ARG A 46 27.59 -3.04 -1.66
C ARG A 46 27.51 -4.34 -0.88
N ALA A 47 26.71 -4.35 0.18
CA ALA A 47 26.10 -5.60 0.62
C ALA A 47 25.13 -5.97 -0.50
N SER A 48 25.50 -6.99 -1.26
CA SER A 48 24.65 -7.58 -2.28
C SER A 48 23.46 -8.22 -1.57
N PHE A 49 22.44 -7.41 -1.28
CA PHE A 49 21.10 -7.89 -0.96
C PHE A 49 20.51 -8.46 -2.24
N ARG A 50 20.98 -9.66 -2.60
CA ARG A 50 20.22 -10.54 -3.44
C ARG A 50 19.03 -10.96 -2.57
N LEU A 51 17.95 -10.19 -2.63
CA LEU A 51 16.62 -10.76 -2.43
C LEU A 51 16.64 -12.07 -3.20
N GLN A 52 16.32 -13.19 -2.54
CA GLN A 52 16.18 -14.46 -3.24
C GLN A 52 15.39 -14.17 -4.52
N LYS A 53 15.95 -14.55 -5.67
CA LYS A 53 15.29 -14.35 -6.95
C LYS A 53 13.88 -14.91 -6.80
N TRP A 54 12.89 -14.13 -7.18
CA TRP A 54 11.46 -14.45 -7.14
C TRP A 54 11.06 -15.69 -7.97
N SER A 55 12.02 -16.46 -8.46
CA SER A 55 11.87 -17.59 -9.37
C SER A 55 11.61 -18.94 -8.69
N GLU A 56 11.40 -18.98 -7.38
CA GLU A 56 11.13 -20.23 -6.63
C GLU A 56 9.75 -20.26 -5.94
N MET A 57 8.89 -19.27 -6.16
CA MET A 57 7.56 -19.26 -5.55
C MET A 57 6.53 -19.84 -6.52
N THR A 58 5.84 -20.90 -6.10
CA THR A 58 4.81 -21.59 -6.90
C THR A 58 3.52 -20.76 -7.02
N GLU A 59 3.33 -19.77 -6.15
CA GLU A 59 2.24 -18.78 -6.18
C GLU A 59 2.81 -17.36 -6.13
N SER A 60 2.07 -16.40 -6.72
CA SER A 60 2.43 -14.97 -6.66
C SER A 60 2.38 -14.47 -5.21
N THR A 61 3.40 -13.74 -4.79
CA THR A 61 3.37 -12.97 -3.53
C THR A 61 2.56 -11.71 -3.66
N PHE A 62 2.46 -11.11 -4.85
CA PHE A 62 1.59 -9.97 -5.07
C PHE A 62 0.13 -10.42 -5.05
N HIS A 63 -0.61 -9.89 -4.08
CA HIS A 63 -1.98 -10.32 -3.80
C HIS A 63 -3.00 -9.29 -4.27
N HIS A 64 -2.87 -8.04 -3.83
CA HIS A 64 -3.93 -7.07 -4.00
C HIS A 64 -3.45 -5.62 -4.07
N VAL A 65 -4.36 -4.76 -4.51
CA VAL A 65 -4.22 -3.30 -4.48
C VAL A 65 -5.29 -2.75 -3.55
N GLY A 66 -4.85 -2.06 -2.50
CA GLY A 66 -5.73 -1.34 -1.60
C GLY A 66 -6.13 0.01 -2.18
N VAL A 67 -7.40 0.35 -2.07
CA VAL A 67 -7.98 1.63 -2.50
C VAL A 67 -8.75 2.24 -1.34
N LEU A 68 -8.28 3.40 -0.87
CA LEU A 68 -8.92 4.15 0.20
C LEU A 68 -10.09 4.95 -0.38
N VAL A 69 -11.29 4.75 0.15
CA VAL A 69 -12.52 5.35 -0.38
C VAL A 69 -13.27 6.12 0.71
N PRO A 70 -13.84 7.29 0.40
CA PRO A 70 -14.57 8.09 1.39
C PRO A 70 -15.98 7.54 1.72
N ASP A 71 -16.54 6.73 0.82
CA ASP A 71 -17.90 6.18 0.90
C ASP A 71 -17.91 4.83 0.16
N MET A 72 -18.04 3.75 0.93
CA MET A 72 -17.95 2.38 0.43
C MET A 72 -19.03 2.06 -0.60
N ALA A 73 -20.28 2.47 -0.33
CA ALA A 73 -21.41 2.17 -1.20
C ALA A 73 -21.26 2.85 -2.57
N LYS A 74 -20.88 4.13 -2.58
CA LYS A 74 -20.61 4.86 -3.83
C LYS A 74 -19.41 4.30 -4.57
N ALA A 75 -18.36 3.88 -3.87
CA ALA A 75 -17.20 3.28 -4.48
C ALA A 75 -17.55 1.96 -5.18
N ILE A 76 -18.22 1.04 -4.49
CA ILE A 76 -18.67 -0.24 -5.06
C ILE A 76 -19.52 0.01 -6.31
N GLN A 77 -20.50 0.92 -6.23
CA GLN A 77 -21.33 1.28 -7.38
C GLN A 77 -20.48 1.79 -8.55
N TRP A 78 -19.55 2.71 -8.30
CA TRP A 78 -18.70 3.27 -9.36
C TRP A 78 -17.82 2.20 -10.02
N PHE A 79 -17.16 1.34 -9.23
CA PHE A 79 -16.34 0.27 -9.76
C PHE A 79 -17.16 -0.75 -10.56
N ASN A 80 -18.40 -1.02 -10.14
CA ASN A 80 -19.33 -1.86 -10.89
C ASN A 80 -19.71 -1.23 -12.23
N ASP A 81 -20.21 0.01 -12.20
CA ASP A 81 -20.73 0.70 -13.38
C ASP A 81 -19.64 1.00 -14.42
N VAL A 82 -18.43 1.33 -13.97
CA VAL A 82 -17.35 1.81 -14.84
C VAL A 82 -16.40 0.70 -15.25
N LEU A 83 -16.04 -0.20 -14.33
CA LEU A 83 -15.01 -1.22 -14.54
C LEU A 83 -15.59 -2.65 -14.58
N GLY A 84 -16.87 -2.83 -14.30
CA GLY A 84 -17.50 -4.16 -14.27
C GLY A 84 -16.97 -5.04 -13.14
N LEU A 85 -16.46 -4.44 -12.06
CA LEU A 85 -15.98 -5.17 -10.88
C LEU A 85 -17.13 -5.37 -9.89
N ASP A 86 -17.26 -6.60 -9.39
CA ASP A 86 -18.21 -6.94 -8.33
C ASP A 86 -17.45 -7.05 -7.01
N PHE A 87 -18.10 -6.69 -5.91
CA PHE A 87 -17.52 -6.77 -4.58
C PHE A 87 -18.34 -7.69 -3.69
N GLY A 88 -17.67 -8.33 -2.73
CA GLY A 88 -18.35 -8.88 -1.55
C GLY A 88 -19.04 -7.77 -0.75
N GLU A 89 -19.97 -8.16 0.12
CA GLU A 89 -20.59 -7.21 1.04
C GLU A 89 -19.52 -6.55 1.93
N PRO A 90 -19.58 -5.23 2.17
CA PRO A 90 -18.68 -4.56 3.10
C PRO A 90 -18.75 -5.19 4.50
N GLN A 91 -17.58 -5.43 5.09
CA GLN A 91 -17.46 -6.01 6.42
C GLN A 91 -16.68 -5.08 7.33
N VAL A 92 -17.21 -4.84 8.53
CA VAL A 92 -16.46 -4.17 9.59
C VAL A 92 -15.67 -5.23 10.36
N MET A 93 -14.37 -5.25 10.14
CA MET A 93 -13.44 -6.08 10.89
C MET A 93 -12.96 -5.33 12.13
N THR A 94 -12.90 -6.02 13.27
CA THR A 94 -12.32 -5.49 14.52
C THR A 94 -11.03 -6.24 14.84
N THR A 95 -9.96 -5.51 15.11
CA THR A 95 -8.63 -6.04 15.45
C THR A 95 -8.25 -5.60 16.86
N GLN A 96 -7.83 -6.53 17.73
CA GLN A 96 -7.47 -6.20 19.13
C GLN A 96 -6.02 -5.73 19.31
N GLY A 97 -5.12 -6.17 18.43
CA GLY A 97 -3.69 -5.82 18.48
C GLY A 97 -3.31 -4.76 17.45
N ARG A 98 -4.17 -3.77 17.18
CA ARG A 98 -3.87 -2.72 16.21
C ARG A 98 -2.85 -1.76 16.80
N ILE A 99 -1.78 -1.48 16.06
CA ILE A 99 -0.83 -0.41 16.38
C ILE A 99 -0.85 0.55 15.20
N ASP A 100 -1.23 1.79 15.44
CA ASP A 100 -1.38 2.84 14.43
C ASP A 100 -1.06 4.20 15.08
N PRO A 101 0.22 4.60 15.09
CA PRO A 101 0.63 5.80 15.81
C PRO A 101 0.00 7.09 15.26
N GLY A 102 -0.42 7.09 13.99
CA GLY A 102 -1.16 8.22 13.42
C GLY A 102 -2.61 8.31 13.92
N GLU A 103 -3.21 7.19 14.31
CA GLU A 103 -4.55 7.16 14.91
C GLU A 103 -4.50 7.43 16.42
N TYR A 104 -3.62 6.72 17.13
CA TYR A 104 -3.65 6.65 18.60
C TYR A 104 -2.62 7.56 19.29
N GLY A 105 -1.59 8.02 18.57
CA GLY A 105 -0.54 8.89 19.12
C GLY A 105 0.55 8.16 19.93
N ASP A 106 0.54 6.83 19.94
CA ASP A 106 1.54 5.99 20.60
C ASP A 106 1.81 4.69 19.80
N ASN A 107 2.74 3.87 20.30
CA ASN A 107 3.08 2.57 19.70
C ASN A 107 2.49 1.38 20.50
N GLU A 108 1.40 1.60 21.24
CA GLU A 108 0.75 0.56 22.02
C GLU A 108 -0.32 -0.19 21.20
N GLN A 109 -0.75 -1.35 21.70
CA GLN A 109 -1.83 -2.11 21.08
C GLN A 109 -3.19 -1.54 21.48
N HIS A 110 -4.03 -1.31 20.49
CA HIS A 110 -5.39 -0.79 20.63
C HIS A 110 -6.39 -1.68 19.92
N GLN A 111 -7.64 -1.56 20.33
CA GLN A 111 -8.75 -2.05 19.53
C GLN A 111 -8.97 -1.11 18.35
N GLY A 112 -8.81 -1.66 17.14
CA GLY A 112 -9.07 -0.99 15.87
C GLY A 112 -10.21 -1.63 15.11
N SER A 113 -10.77 -0.89 14.16
CA SER A 113 -11.76 -1.40 13.21
C SER A 113 -11.40 -1.01 11.77
N SER A 114 -11.89 -1.71 10.78
CA SER A 114 -11.78 -1.33 9.36
C SER A 114 -12.98 -1.84 8.61
N CYS A 115 -13.61 -1.00 7.79
CA CYS A 115 -14.69 -1.41 6.90
C CYS A 115 -14.07 -1.71 5.53
N LEU A 116 -14.10 -2.99 5.13
CA LEU A 116 -13.39 -3.49 3.96
C LEU A 116 -14.35 -4.22 3.01
N ALA A 117 -14.10 -4.12 1.71
CA ALA A 117 -14.80 -4.91 0.68
C ALA A 117 -13.80 -5.40 -0.38
N TRP A 118 -13.90 -6.67 -0.74
CA TRP A 118 -13.00 -7.31 -1.71
C TRP A 118 -13.68 -7.49 -3.06
N SER A 119 -12.96 -7.20 -4.15
CA SER A 119 -13.44 -7.55 -5.48
C SER A 119 -13.51 -9.07 -5.65
N ARG A 120 -14.49 -9.55 -6.40
CA ARG A 120 -14.60 -10.97 -6.79
C ARG A 120 -13.64 -11.32 -7.92
N GLN A 121 -13.25 -10.33 -8.72
CA GLN A 121 -12.28 -10.48 -9.80
C GLN A 121 -10.85 -10.28 -9.26
N GLY A 122 -9.93 -11.10 -9.76
CA GLY A 122 -8.49 -11.09 -9.45
C GLY A 122 -7.80 -12.34 -10.03
N PRO A 123 -6.51 -12.55 -9.76
CA PRO A 123 -5.56 -11.62 -9.12
C PRO A 123 -4.99 -10.55 -10.09
N PRO A 124 -4.47 -9.40 -9.57
CA PRO A 124 -4.59 -8.98 -8.18
C PRO A 124 -6.03 -8.58 -7.85
N TRP A 125 -6.45 -8.80 -6.62
CA TRP A 125 -7.75 -8.31 -6.14
C TRP A 125 -7.69 -6.82 -5.78
N ILE A 126 -8.84 -6.17 -5.78
CA ILE A 126 -9.01 -4.82 -5.26
C ILE A 126 -9.60 -4.93 -3.85
N GLU A 127 -8.89 -4.40 -2.87
CA GLU A 127 -9.42 -4.16 -1.52
C GLU A 127 -9.89 -2.71 -1.44
N LEU A 128 -11.19 -2.50 -1.22
CA LEU A 128 -11.69 -1.19 -0.82
C LEU A 128 -11.60 -1.08 0.69
N ALA A 129 -11.04 0.02 1.18
CA ALA A 129 -11.04 0.39 2.58
C ALA A 129 -11.81 1.70 2.76
N GLU A 130 -12.84 1.70 3.60
CA GLU A 130 -13.54 2.95 3.92
C GLU A 130 -12.68 3.81 4.85
N ALA A 131 -12.51 5.06 4.46
CA ALA A 131 -11.64 5.98 5.14
C ALA A 131 -12.21 6.44 6.48
N LYS A 132 -11.32 6.61 7.46
CA LYS A 132 -11.67 7.04 8.81
C LYS A 132 -10.46 7.61 9.54
N GLY A 133 -10.74 8.34 10.61
CA GLY A 133 -9.74 8.71 11.61
C GLY A 133 -8.57 9.53 11.06
N THR A 134 -7.45 9.46 11.77
CA THR A 134 -6.21 10.21 11.52
C THR A 134 -5.03 9.30 11.23
N GLY A 135 -5.18 7.98 11.38
CA GLY A 135 -4.15 6.98 11.10
C GLY A 135 -4.06 6.51 9.66
N LEU A 136 -3.74 5.22 9.49
CA LEU A 136 -3.53 4.54 8.20
C LEU A 136 -4.67 4.76 7.19
N HIS A 137 -5.92 4.88 7.65
CA HIS A 137 -7.09 5.06 6.76
C HIS A 137 -7.55 6.52 6.66
N SER A 138 -6.69 7.47 7.01
CA SER A 138 -7.04 8.89 6.98
C SER A 138 -7.00 9.48 5.57
N LEU A 139 -8.11 10.10 5.15
CA LEU A 139 -8.14 10.89 3.91
C LEU A 139 -7.23 12.12 3.96
N GLU A 140 -7.00 12.69 5.13
CA GLU A 140 -6.15 13.87 5.26
C GLU A 140 -4.69 13.51 4.95
N ARG A 141 -4.24 12.34 5.42
CA ARG A 141 -2.86 11.88 5.24
C ARG A 141 -2.63 11.22 3.88
N HIS A 142 -3.56 10.37 3.46
CA HIS A 142 -3.35 9.50 2.29
C HIS A 142 -4.18 9.91 1.06
N GLY A 143 -5.26 10.68 1.26
CA GLY A 143 -6.21 11.00 0.19
C GLY A 143 -7.03 9.78 -0.25
N ALA A 144 -8.05 10.00 -1.08
CA ALA A 144 -8.79 8.91 -1.70
C ALA A 144 -8.02 8.38 -2.92
N GLY A 145 -8.13 7.06 -3.19
CA GLY A 145 -7.51 6.40 -4.34
C GLY A 145 -6.56 5.28 -3.92
N LEU A 146 -5.57 4.99 -4.79
CA LEU A 146 -4.57 3.95 -4.54
C LEU A 146 -3.88 4.19 -3.20
N HIS A 147 -3.94 3.20 -2.33
CA HIS A 147 -3.52 3.31 -0.94
C HIS A 147 -2.28 2.45 -0.66
N HIS A 148 -2.32 1.16 -1.01
CA HIS A 148 -1.18 0.27 -0.82
C HIS A 148 -1.16 -0.86 -1.85
N ILE A 149 -0.04 -1.57 -1.90
CA ILE A 149 0.03 -2.91 -2.50
C ILE A 149 0.23 -3.95 -1.40
N GLY A 150 -0.54 -5.03 -1.46
CA GLY A 150 -0.44 -6.12 -0.50
C GLY A 150 0.35 -7.29 -1.05
N VAL A 151 1.34 -7.73 -0.27
CA VAL A 151 2.20 -8.87 -0.61
C VAL A 151 2.27 -9.86 0.54
N PHE A 152 2.25 -11.14 0.19
CA PHE A 152 2.55 -12.20 1.16
C PHE A 152 4.05 -12.37 1.36
N VAL A 153 4.43 -12.67 2.60
CA VAL A 153 5.78 -13.03 3.02
C VAL A 153 5.73 -14.19 4.01
N ASP A 154 6.77 -15.01 4.04
CA ASP A 154 6.85 -16.16 4.96
C ASP A 154 6.67 -15.77 6.44
N SER A 155 7.17 -14.60 6.83
CA SER A 155 7.03 -14.05 8.17
C SER A 155 7.17 -12.53 8.15
N VAL A 156 6.19 -11.83 8.72
CA VAL A 156 6.24 -10.37 8.87
C VAL A 156 7.29 -9.96 9.90
N ASP A 157 7.43 -10.70 11.01
CA ASP A 157 8.47 -10.43 12.01
C ASP A 157 9.89 -10.53 11.41
N GLU A 158 10.13 -11.46 10.49
CA GLU A 158 11.38 -11.54 9.72
C GLU A 158 11.61 -10.30 8.86
N VAL A 159 10.55 -9.77 8.21
CA VAL A 159 10.64 -8.52 7.44
C VAL A 159 11.00 -7.37 8.37
N LEU A 160 10.29 -7.21 9.49
CA LEU A 160 10.52 -6.14 10.46
C LEU A 160 11.97 -6.16 10.98
N ARG A 161 12.50 -7.32 11.35
CA ARG A 161 13.89 -7.45 11.82
C ARG A 161 14.93 -7.08 10.76
N ARG A 162 14.62 -7.32 9.48
CA ARG A 162 15.54 -6.98 8.37
C ARG A 162 15.55 -5.49 8.07
N VAL A 163 14.42 -4.80 8.26
CA VAL A 163 14.26 -3.38 7.92
C VAL A 163 14.51 -2.44 9.10
N GLU A 164 14.42 -2.93 10.34
CA GLU A 164 14.76 -2.19 11.56
C GLU A 164 16.14 -1.49 11.49
N PRO A 165 17.27 -2.16 11.15
CA PRO A 165 18.57 -1.49 11.08
C PRO A 165 18.67 -0.47 9.93
N LEU A 166 17.71 -0.46 9.00
CA LEU A 166 17.64 0.51 7.90
C LEU A 166 16.86 1.77 8.30
N GLY A 167 16.31 1.82 9.53
CA GLY A 167 15.53 2.95 10.02
C GLY A 167 14.17 3.10 9.33
N MET A 168 13.70 2.06 8.63
CA MET A 168 12.39 2.09 7.99
C MET A 168 11.29 2.18 9.04
N GLN A 169 10.33 3.06 8.79
CA GLN A 169 9.26 3.35 9.71
C GLN A 169 7.99 2.59 9.33
N ILE A 170 7.20 2.23 10.34
CA ILE A 170 5.94 1.52 10.18
C ILE A 170 4.80 2.55 10.21
N GLU A 171 3.89 2.45 9.26
CA GLU A 171 2.66 3.24 9.21
C GLU A 171 1.59 2.65 10.15
N GLY A 172 1.48 1.32 10.16
CA GLY A 172 0.67 0.59 11.12
C GLY A 172 0.97 -0.91 11.11
N MET A 173 0.48 -1.64 12.10
CA MET A 173 0.54 -3.10 12.11
C MET A 173 -0.62 -3.72 12.89
N VAL A 174 -0.84 -5.00 12.68
CA VAL A 174 -1.75 -5.82 13.49
C VAL A 174 -0.96 -6.98 14.09
N ALA A 175 -0.93 -7.03 15.42
CA ALA A 175 -0.35 -8.12 16.18
C ALA A 175 -1.42 -9.10 16.68
N ALA A 176 -1.03 -10.36 16.79
CA ALA A 176 -1.80 -11.39 17.49
C ALA A 176 -1.68 -11.22 19.03
N PRO A 177 -2.55 -11.86 19.83
CA PRO A 177 -2.47 -11.80 21.29
C PRO A 177 -1.16 -12.30 21.90
N ASP A 178 -0.41 -13.15 21.18
CA ASP A 178 0.91 -13.63 21.60
C ASP A 178 2.06 -12.69 21.21
N GLY A 179 1.74 -11.55 20.58
CA GLY A 179 2.71 -10.55 20.12
C GLY A 179 3.25 -10.81 18.71
N THR A 180 2.89 -11.91 18.06
CA THR A 180 3.31 -12.18 16.67
C THR A 180 2.72 -11.14 15.72
N THR A 181 3.54 -10.52 14.87
CA THR A 181 3.03 -9.57 13.88
C THR A 181 2.37 -10.33 12.72
N MET A 182 1.09 -10.07 12.48
CA MET A 182 0.34 -10.74 11.41
C MET A 182 0.38 -9.97 10.10
N VAL A 183 0.34 -8.64 10.19
CA VAL A 183 0.34 -7.71 9.06
C VAL A 183 1.09 -6.44 9.47
N CYS A 184 1.89 -5.86 8.56
CA CYS A 184 2.43 -4.51 8.75
C CYS A 184 2.36 -3.68 7.46
N TRP A 185 2.07 -2.40 7.61
CA TRP A 185 2.14 -1.39 6.56
C TRP A 185 3.40 -0.57 6.77
N MET A 186 4.32 -0.61 5.82
CA MET A 186 5.53 0.21 5.87
C MET A 186 5.25 1.60 5.32
N GLN A 187 5.87 2.62 5.91
CA GLN A 187 5.83 3.99 5.38
C GLN A 187 6.19 3.99 3.88
N PRO A 188 5.56 4.87 3.07
CA PRO A 188 5.90 5.01 1.67
C PRO A 188 7.41 5.19 1.46
N ALA A 189 8.02 4.30 0.68
CA ALA A 189 9.45 4.40 0.38
C ALA A 189 9.73 5.71 -0.39
N GLN A 190 10.75 6.47 -0.01
CA GLN A 190 11.04 7.77 -0.65
C GLN A 190 11.28 7.64 -2.16
N GLU A 191 11.79 6.50 -2.60
CA GLU A 191 12.13 6.21 -4.00
C GLU A 191 10.91 5.89 -4.86
N SER A 192 9.78 5.50 -4.27
CA SER A 192 8.59 5.06 -5.02
C SER A 192 7.28 5.74 -4.61
N GLY A 193 7.20 6.27 -3.39
CA GLY A 193 5.97 6.75 -2.76
C GLY A 193 4.95 5.65 -2.48
N VAL A 194 5.32 4.37 -2.61
CA VAL A 194 4.39 3.23 -2.44
C VAL A 194 4.40 2.76 -0.99
N LEU A 195 3.21 2.72 -0.40
CA LEU A 195 2.94 2.02 0.85
C LEU A 195 2.79 0.53 0.56
N VAL A 196 3.55 -0.31 1.26
CA VAL A 196 3.51 -1.77 1.10
C VAL A 196 2.94 -2.40 2.36
N GLU A 197 1.90 -3.20 2.19
CA GLU A 197 1.40 -4.10 3.22
C GLU A 197 2.08 -5.47 3.08
N TYR A 198 2.80 -5.88 4.13
CA TYR A 198 3.33 -7.22 4.26
C TYR A 198 2.38 -8.07 5.09
N ILE A 199 1.96 -9.18 4.51
CA ILE A 199 0.97 -10.09 5.08
C ILE A 199 1.67 -11.42 5.36
N ASP A 200 1.56 -11.91 6.59
CA ASP A 200 2.13 -13.21 6.94
C ASP A 200 1.42 -14.33 6.17
N GLU A 201 2.20 -15.25 5.58
CA GLU A 201 1.72 -16.35 4.76
C GLU A 201 0.64 -17.19 5.46
N ARG A 202 0.64 -17.26 6.79
CA ARG A 202 -0.40 -17.95 7.57
C ARG A 202 -1.82 -17.41 7.33
N LEU A 203 -1.94 -16.18 6.82
CA LEU A 203 -3.22 -15.52 6.55
C LEU A 203 -3.77 -15.82 5.16
N ARG A 204 -2.95 -16.34 4.22
CA ARG A 204 -3.34 -16.54 2.82
C ARG A 204 -4.65 -17.31 2.69
N GLY A 205 -4.76 -18.46 3.35
CA GLY A 205 -5.96 -19.27 3.30
C GLY A 205 -7.20 -18.59 3.90
N GLY A 206 -7.01 -17.72 4.91
CA GLY A 206 -8.09 -16.93 5.51
C GLY A 206 -8.59 -15.83 4.59
N MET A 207 -7.67 -15.10 3.95
CA MET A 207 -8.02 -14.05 2.99
C MET A 207 -8.68 -14.62 1.74
N GLN A 208 -8.16 -15.74 1.20
CA GLN A 208 -8.79 -16.39 0.05
C GLN A 208 -10.23 -16.81 0.35
N ARG A 209 -10.47 -17.40 1.53
CA ARG A 209 -11.84 -17.74 1.95
C ARG A 209 -12.73 -16.51 2.04
N TRP A 210 -12.23 -15.40 2.56
CA TRP A 210 -13.01 -14.16 2.63
C TRP A 210 -13.39 -13.65 1.24
N ILE A 211 -12.45 -13.65 0.29
CA ILE A 211 -12.75 -13.27 -1.09
C ILE A 211 -13.82 -14.19 -1.69
N ASP A 212 -13.71 -15.50 -1.45
CA ASP A 212 -14.61 -16.50 -2.03
C ASP A 212 -16.02 -16.47 -1.42
N THR A 213 -16.15 -16.22 -0.12
CA THR A 213 -17.42 -16.36 0.62
C THR A 213 -18.03 -15.04 1.07
N GLY A 214 -17.24 -13.96 1.12
CA GLY A 214 -17.62 -12.69 1.74
C GLY A 214 -17.53 -12.68 3.26
N GLU A 215 -17.10 -13.77 3.89
CA GLU A 215 -16.97 -13.88 5.35
C GLU A 215 -15.53 -13.58 5.80
N PRO A 216 -15.30 -12.57 6.64
CA PRO A 216 -13.95 -12.22 7.08
C PRO A 216 -13.34 -13.37 7.90
N PRO A 217 -12.02 -13.58 7.82
CA PRO A 217 -11.38 -14.62 8.61
C PRO A 217 -11.58 -14.31 10.10
N ALA A 218 -11.75 -15.35 10.91
CA ALA A 218 -11.65 -15.23 12.35
C ALA A 218 -10.20 -14.86 12.71
N VAL A 219 -9.88 -13.56 12.72
CA VAL A 219 -8.62 -13.07 13.24
C VAL A 219 -8.60 -13.37 14.74
N PRO A 220 -7.50 -13.86 15.33
CA PRO A 220 -7.37 -13.91 16.79
C PRO A 220 -7.65 -12.52 17.37
N GLY A 221 -8.77 -12.39 18.07
CA GLY A 221 -9.25 -11.11 18.63
C GLY A 221 -10.44 -10.45 17.90
N ALA A 222 -10.86 -10.92 16.72
CA ALA A 222 -12.08 -10.45 16.07
C ALA A 222 -13.31 -11.11 16.71
N VAL A 223 -14.11 -10.35 17.45
CA VAL A 223 -15.50 -10.70 17.74
C VAL A 223 -16.36 -10.12 16.64
N ALA A 224 -17.28 -10.91 16.09
CA ALA A 224 -18.37 -10.39 15.27
C ALA A 224 -19.13 -9.35 16.12
N ALA A 225 -19.35 -8.15 15.58
CA ALA A 225 -20.24 -7.20 16.22
C ALA A 225 -21.65 -7.81 16.22
N SER A 226 -22.16 -8.10 17.41
CA SER A 226 -23.56 -8.48 17.65
C SER A 226 -24.48 -7.28 17.48
#